data_AF-A0A1B7NFQ5-F1
#
_entry.id   AF-A0A1B7NFQ5-F1
#
_cell.length_a   1.000
_cell.length_b   1.000
_cell.length_c   1.000
_cell.angle_alpha   90.00
_cell.angle_beta   90.00
_cell.angle_gamma   90.00
#
_symmetry.space_group_name_H-M   'P 1'
#
loop_
_entity.id
_entity.type
_entity.pdbx_description
1 polymer ?
#
loop_
_entity_poly.entity_id
_entity_poly.type
_entity_poly.pdbx_seq_one_letter_code
_entity_poly.pdbx_strand_id
1 'polypeptide(L)'
;MVTLVYLLSPEGADSLTEELDSLSTSAHKLFDGLHFADAAESWWDKVVELGPILTDGLFRHAMELYPSDKITEFKASVVNVTTTATTLHQVVLEAAEQHGIPLDTMKGELGDICNSMFEELKEQFPPPDEAPSHENRMVMISTALDRIEGGFLQFAINHGVSEEPLKSHSGSLKLHAQSIVVTIGDLVERHPDLAITLLVAAITMLLPELWLLRQVLRMFGFGPRGPIKGGVAAWLQRWLFGPAVPKGGWFATLQYLAMQAVKL
;
A
#
# COMPACT_ATOMS: atom_id res chain seq x y z
N MET A 1 -19.28 -11.52 -21.11
CA MET A 1 -18.34 -12.61 -21.38
C MET A 1 -18.26 -12.77 -22.89
N VAL A 2 -17.07 -12.62 -23.48
CA VAL A 2 -16.75 -12.66 -24.92
C VAL A 2 -17.30 -11.48 -25.74
N THR A 3 -16.43 -10.53 -26.10
CA THR A 3 -16.23 -9.96 -27.46
C THR A 3 -15.26 -8.78 -27.36
N LEU A 4 -13.94 -9.03 -27.35
CA LEU A 4 -12.92 -8.01 -27.61
C LEU A 4 -11.59 -8.63 -28.10
N VAL A 5 -11.66 -9.55 -29.06
CA VAL A 5 -10.47 -10.29 -29.60
C VAL A 5 -10.38 -10.13 -31.14
N TYR A 6 -10.55 -8.93 -31.69
CA TYR A 6 -10.51 -8.77 -33.16
C TYR A 6 -9.69 -7.60 -33.71
N LEU A 7 -8.73 -7.06 -32.96
CA LEU A 7 -7.88 -5.96 -33.46
C LEU A 7 -6.36 -6.11 -33.20
N LEU A 8 -5.85 -7.32 -33.02
CA LEU A 8 -4.39 -7.56 -32.98
C LEU A 8 -3.98 -8.56 -34.07
N SER A 9 -2.88 -8.26 -34.75
CA SER A 9 -2.24 -9.13 -35.75
C SER A 9 -1.91 -10.50 -35.12
N PRO A 10 -2.07 -11.63 -35.82
CA PRO A 10 -1.87 -12.98 -35.27
C PRO A 10 -0.50 -13.18 -34.60
N GLU A 11 0.53 -12.49 -35.09
CA GLU A 11 1.90 -12.60 -34.57
C GLU A 11 2.13 -11.89 -33.23
N GLY A 12 1.25 -10.96 -32.83
CA GLY A 12 1.34 -10.28 -31.53
C GLY A 12 0.52 -10.96 -30.42
N ALA A 13 -0.42 -11.83 -30.77
CA ALA A 13 -1.25 -12.53 -29.81
C ALA A 13 -0.46 -13.65 -29.10
N ASP A 14 0.37 -14.40 -29.83
CA ASP A 14 1.13 -15.52 -29.26
C ASP A 14 2.21 -15.06 -28.27
N SER A 15 2.92 -13.96 -28.56
CA SER A 15 3.94 -13.42 -27.65
C SER A 15 3.35 -12.82 -26.38
N LEU A 16 2.20 -12.15 -26.49
CA LEU A 16 1.45 -11.64 -25.34
C LEU A 16 0.94 -12.78 -24.46
N THR A 17 0.50 -13.88 -25.06
CA THR A 17 0.00 -15.05 -24.32
C THR A 17 1.15 -15.76 -23.59
N GLU A 18 2.34 -15.88 -24.19
CA GLU A 18 3.53 -16.40 -23.50
C GLU A 18 4.04 -15.47 -22.38
N GLU A 19 4.01 -14.14 -22.57
CA GLU A 19 4.44 -13.17 -21.55
C GLU A 19 3.42 -13.11 -20.39
N LEU A 20 2.10 -13.22 -20.67
CA LEU A 20 1.03 -13.38 -19.70
C LEU A 20 1.12 -14.71 -18.97
N ASP A 21 1.40 -15.82 -19.66
CA ASP A 21 1.63 -17.11 -19.01
C ASP A 21 2.91 -17.07 -18.19
N SER A 22 3.93 -16.32 -18.59
CA SER A 22 5.15 -16.11 -17.80
C SER A 22 4.92 -15.22 -16.58
N LEU A 23 4.15 -14.15 -16.69
CA LEU A 23 3.76 -13.26 -15.57
C LEU A 23 2.79 -13.95 -14.62
N SER A 24 1.80 -14.66 -15.15
CA SER A 24 0.89 -15.51 -14.40
C SER A 24 1.67 -16.64 -13.74
N THR A 25 2.61 -17.28 -14.42
CA THR A 25 3.48 -18.32 -13.84
C THR A 25 4.47 -17.73 -12.83
N SER A 26 4.92 -16.49 -12.99
CA SER A 26 5.83 -15.82 -12.04
C SER A 26 5.08 -15.34 -10.82
N ALA A 27 3.88 -14.80 -11.00
CA ALA A 27 2.95 -14.47 -9.94
C ALA A 27 2.50 -15.75 -9.22
N HIS A 28 2.12 -16.81 -9.94
CA HIS A 28 1.80 -18.12 -9.37
C HIS A 28 3.02 -18.76 -8.71
N LYS A 29 4.25 -18.66 -9.25
CA LYS A 29 5.47 -19.13 -8.57
C LYS A 29 5.79 -18.31 -7.33
N LEU A 30 5.47 -17.02 -7.34
CA LEU A 30 5.55 -16.17 -6.16
C LEU A 30 4.48 -16.56 -5.14
N PHE A 31 3.24 -16.83 -5.57
CA PHE A 31 2.09 -17.22 -4.74
C PHE A 31 2.20 -18.66 -4.21
N ASP A 32 2.70 -19.60 -5.00
CA ASP A 32 3.09 -20.96 -4.61
C ASP A 32 4.36 -20.91 -3.75
N GLY A 33 5.26 -19.98 -4.03
CA GLY A 33 6.38 -19.62 -3.17
C GLY A 33 5.97 -18.85 -1.91
N LEU A 34 4.72 -18.38 -1.77
CA LEU A 34 4.22 -17.79 -0.53
C LEU A 34 3.76 -18.88 0.46
N HIS A 35 3.76 -20.15 0.04
CA HIS A 35 3.38 -21.33 0.82
C HIS A 35 4.54 -21.96 1.62
N PHE A 36 5.65 -21.24 1.86
CA PHE A 36 6.75 -21.78 2.68
C PHE A 36 6.43 -21.77 4.17
N ALA A 37 6.34 -22.97 4.73
CA ALA A 37 6.56 -23.21 6.15
C ALA A 37 8.06 -23.02 6.45
N ASP A 38 8.36 -22.21 7.47
CA ASP A 38 9.57 -22.30 8.32
C ASP A 38 10.86 -21.49 8.04
N ALA A 39 10.90 -20.48 7.17
CA ALA A 39 12.05 -19.56 7.18
C ALA A 39 11.72 -18.11 6.77
N ALA A 40 11.22 -17.32 7.72
CA ALA A 40 10.87 -15.91 7.53
C ALA A 40 12.03 -15.05 7.00
N GLU A 41 13.28 -15.30 7.42
CA GLU A 41 14.47 -14.57 6.92
C GLU A 41 14.70 -14.80 5.41
N SER A 42 14.57 -16.05 4.93
CA SER A 42 14.78 -16.37 3.51
C SER A 42 13.71 -15.81 2.56
N TRP A 43 12.55 -15.44 3.11
CA TRP A 43 11.44 -14.91 2.34
C TRP A 43 11.60 -13.42 2.05
N TRP A 44 12.04 -12.64 3.04
CA TRP A 44 12.23 -11.20 2.88
C TRP A 44 13.33 -10.85 1.89
N ASP A 45 14.45 -11.58 1.92
CA ASP A 45 15.54 -11.38 0.96
C ASP A 45 15.05 -11.58 -0.48
N LYS A 46 14.22 -12.59 -0.73
CA LYS A 46 13.62 -12.84 -2.04
C LYS A 46 12.61 -11.78 -2.45
N VAL A 47 11.84 -11.27 -1.50
CA VAL A 47 10.89 -10.18 -1.75
C VAL A 47 11.61 -8.91 -2.15
N VAL A 48 12.73 -8.60 -1.49
CA VAL A 48 13.59 -7.45 -1.84
C VAL A 48 14.26 -7.66 -3.20
N GLU A 49 14.77 -8.86 -3.46
CA GLU A 49 15.43 -9.22 -4.73
C GLU A 49 14.46 -9.16 -5.93
N LEU A 50 13.28 -9.79 -5.80
CA LEU A 50 12.32 -9.92 -6.90
C LEU A 50 11.36 -8.74 -6.99
N GLY A 51 11.24 -7.93 -5.95
CA GLY A 51 10.30 -6.80 -5.86
C GLY A 51 10.33 -5.89 -7.08
N PRO A 52 11.48 -5.33 -7.48
CA PRO A 52 11.57 -4.46 -8.65
C PRO A 52 11.08 -5.13 -9.94
N ILE A 53 11.50 -6.37 -10.19
CA ILE A 53 11.14 -7.14 -11.39
C ILE A 53 9.62 -7.37 -11.45
N LEU A 54 9.03 -7.77 -10.32
CA LEU A 54 7.59 -7.98 -10.19
C LEU A 54 6.82 -6.69 -10.40
N THR A 55 7.26 -5.60 -9.78
CA THR A 55 6.56 -4.30 -9.87
C THR A 55 6.57 -3.77 -11.30
N ASP A 56 7.71 -3.82 -11.99
CA ASP A 56 7.79 -3.40 -13.39
C ASP A 56 6.94 -4.28 -14.30
N GLY A 57 6.90 -5.59 -14.06
CA GLY A 57 6.02 -6.52 -14.77
C GLY A 57 4.53 -6.21 -14.55
N LEU A 58 4.12 -6.00 -13.30
CA LEU A 58 2.73 -5.65 -12.95
C LEU A 58 2.31 -4.31 -13.56
N PHE A 59 3.17 -3.30 -13.53
CA PHE A 59 2.89 -2.00 -14.14
C PHE A 59 2.81 -2.08 -15.66
N ARG A 60 3.72 -2.83 -16.30
CA ARG A 60 3.69 -3.06 -17.75
C ARG A 60 2.37 -3.73 -18.15
N HIS A 61 2.02 -4.80 -17.46
CA HIS A 61 0.78 -5.52 -17.70
C HIS A 61 -0.46 -4.63 -17.51
N ALA A 62 -0.47 -3.82 -16.46
CA ALA A 62 -1.53 -2.86 -16.19
C ALA A 62 -1.67 -1.83 -17.34
N MET A 63 -0.54 -1.32 -17.87
CA MET A 63 -0.53 -0.39 -19.02
C MET A 63 -0.97 -1.04 -20.33
N GLU A 64 -0.69 -2.32 -20.54
CA GLU A 64 -1.17 -3.06 -21.72
C GLU A 64 -2.69 -3.27 -21.69
N LEU A 65 -3.23 -3.61 -20.52
CA LEU A 65 -4.68 -3.78 -20.33
C LEU A 65 -5.43 -2.45 -20.35
N TYR A 66 -4.80 -1.37 -19.87
CA TYR A 66 -5.41 -0.06 -19.76
C TYR A 66 -4.37 1.04 -20.07
N PRO A 67 -4.13 1.32 -21.38
CA PRO A 67 -3.16 2.32 -21.79
C PRO A 67 -3.67 3.71 -21.41
N SER A 68 -3.20 4.21 -20.26
CA SER A 68 -3.64 5.47 -19.69
C SER A 68 -2.51 6.13 -18.92
N ASP A 69 -2.39 7.45 -19.09
CA ASP A 69 -1.45 8.28 -18.32
C ASP A 69 -1.67 8.14 -16.81
N LYS A 70 -2.89 7.78 -16.38
CA LYS A 70 -3.21 7.52 -14.96
C LYS A 70 -2.37 6.41 -14.33
N ILE A 71 -2.01 5.36 -15.08
CA ILE A 71 -1.17 4.27 -14.54
C ILE A 71 0.28 4.75 -14.38
N THR A 72 0.77 5.53 -15.34
CA THR A 72 2.09 6.15 -15.27
C THR A 72 2.19 7.13 -14.10
N GLU A 73 1.18 8.00 -13.94
CA GLU A 73 1.06 8.93 -12.82
C GLU A 73 0.95 8.20 -11.46
N PHE A 74 0.21 7.09 -11.43
CA PHE A 74 0.13 6.24 -10.24
C PHE A 74 1.50 5.64 -9.89
N LYS A 75 2.21 5.06 -10.86
CA LYS A 75 3.56 4.51 -10.65
C LYS A 75 4.51 5.60 -10.12
N ALA A 76 4.51 6.76 -10.76
CA ALA A 76 5.32 7.91 -10.33
C ALA A 76 4.96 8.34 -8.90
N SER A 77 3.68 8.35 -8.54
CA SER A 77 3.23 8.68 -7.19
C SER A 77 3.75 7.66 -6.17
N VAL A 78 3.70 6.36 -6.47
CA VAL A 78 4.26 5.31 -5.59
C VAL A 78 5.76 5.50 -5.39
N VAL A 79 6.52 5.74 -6.47
CA VAL A 79 7.97 6.02 -6.39
C VAL A 79 8.26 7.22 -5.49
N ASN A 80 7.49 8.30 -5.65
CA ASN A 80 7.67 9.52 -4.86
C ASN A 80 7.30 9.31 -3.39
N VAL A 81 6.23 8.55 -3.08
CA VAL A 81 5.92 8.14 -1.70
C VAL A 81 7.08 7.37 -1.10
N THR A 82 7.59 6.34 -1.77
CA THR A 82 8.73 5.53 -1.29
C THR A 82 9.94 6.43 -1.02
N THR A 83 10.36 7.22 -2.00
CA THR A 83 11.56 8.09 -1.90
C THR A 83 11.43 9.13 -0.78
N THR A 84 10.25 9.74 -0.66
CA THR A 84 9.99 10.74 0.37
C THR A 84 9.96 10.10 1.76
N ALA A 85 9.37 8.91 1.89
CA ALA A 85 9.36 8.14 3.13
C ALA A 85 10.77 7.73 3.56
N THR A 86 11.62 7.24 2.64
CA THR A 86 13.03 6.95 2.92
C THR A 86 13.76 8.18 3.45
N THR A 87 13.55 9.33 2.81
CA THR A 87 14.18 10.59 3.21
C THR A 87 13.72 11.03 4.60
N LEU A 88 12.42 10.99 4.87
CA LEU A 88 11.86 11.31 6.18
C LEU A 88 12.36 10.37 7.27
N HIS A 89 12.46 9.07 6.98
CA HIS A 89 13.02 8.09 7.90
C HIS A 89 14.45 8.46 8.29
N GLN A 90 15.30 8.75 7.30
CA GLN A 90 16.70 9.09 7.51
C GLN A 90 16.85 10.36 8.36
N VAL A 91 16.06 11.40 8.05
CA VAL A 91 16.06 12.65 8.82
C VAL A 91 15.66 12.42 10.29
N VAL A 92 14.65 11.57 10.52
CA VAL A 92 14.19 11.22 11.87
C VAL A 92 15.24 10.39 12.61
N LEU A 93 15.90 9.43 11.94
CA LEU A 93 16.98 8.63 12.51
C LEU A 93 18.18 9.48 12.91
N GLU A 94 18.63 10.38 12.04
CA GLU A 94 19.76 11.27 12.31
C GLU A 94 19.48 12.18 13.51
N ALA A 95 18.27 12.73 13.61
CA ALA A 95 17.88 13.53 14.76
C ALA A 95 17.85 12.69 16.06
N ALA A 96 17.35 11.46 16.00
CA ALA A 96 17.34 10.55 17.14
C ALA A 96 18.75 10.26 17.67
N GLU A 97 19.67 9.94 16.75
CA GLU A 97 21.08 9.67 17.07
C GLU A 97 21.76 10.89 17.70
N GLN A 98 21.53 12.09 17.15
CA GLN A 98 22.07 13.33 17.68
C GLN A 98 21.61 13.64 19.11
N HIS A 99 20.38 13.26 19.46
CA HIS A 99 19.79 13.51 20.77
C HIS A 99 19.89 12.32 21.74
N GLY A 100 20.49 11.20 21.31
CA GLY A 100 20.63 9.99 22.14
C GLY A 100 19.31 9.31 22.46
N ILE A 101 18.30 9.47 21.61
CA ILE A 101 16.96 8.88 21.79
C ILE A 101 16.97 7.44 21.24
N PRO A 102 16.62 6.43 22.04
CA PRO A 102 16.52 5.06 21.55
C PRO A 102 15.45 4.93 20.46
N LEU A 103 15.81 4.30 19.34
CA LEU A 103 14.89 4.09 18.21
C LEU A 103 13.61 3.33 18.61
N ASP A 104 13.69 2.42 19.58
CA ASP A 104 12.52 1.67 20.04
C ASP A 104 11.50 2.55 20.77
N THR A 105 11.95 3.60 21.47
CA THR A 105 11.06 4.60 22.07
C THR A 105 10.27 5.33 20.98
N MET A 106 10.96 5.77 19.93
CA MET A 106 10.34 6.46 18.80
C MET A 106 9.34 5.58 18.04
N LYS A 107 9.65 4.30 17.86
CA LYS A 107 8.73 3.33 17.27
C LYS A 107 7.46 3.15 18.11
N GLY A 108 7.59 3.15 19.44
CA GLY A 108 6.46 3.08 20.36
C GLY A 108 5.54 4.29 20.22
N GLU A 109 6.11 5.49 20.34
CA GLU A 109 5.36 6.75 20.22
C GLU A 109 4.69 6.93 18.86
N LEU A 110 5.41 6.62 17.76
CA LEU A 110 4.82 6.66 16.42
C LEU A 110 3.66 5.66 16.29
N GLY A 111 3.79 4.48 16.91
CA GLY A 111 2.71 3.50 16.98
C GLY A 111 1.48 4.04 17.72
N ASP A 112 1.68 4.74 18.84
CA ASP A 112 0.60 5.36 19.61
C ASP A 112 -0.10 6.47 18.82
N ILE A 113 0.66 7.29 18.09
CA ILE A 113 0.12 8.32 17.20
C ILE A 113 -0.72 7.67 16.09
N CYS A 114 -0.21 6.64 15.43
CA CYS A 114 -0.95 5.90 14.41
C CYS A 114 -2.23 5.24 14.97
N ASN A 115 -2.18 4.71 16.20
CA ASN A 115 -3.36 4.13 16.86
C ASN A 115 -4.41 5.21 17.19
N SER A 116 -3.99 6.38 17.68
CA SER A 116 -4.89 7.50 17.94
C SER A 116 -5.58 7.97 16.66
N MET A 117 -4.80 8.16 15.58
CA MET A 117 -5.32 8.51 14.27
C MET A 117 -6.29 7.46 13.74
N PHE A 118 -6.01 6.18 13.95
CA PHE A 118 -6.91 5.10 13.56
C PHE A 118 -8.27 5.18 14.24
N GLU A 119 -8.31 5.45 15.55
CA GLU A 119 -9.58 5.59 16.27
C GLU A 119 -10.39 6.78 15.73
N GLU A 120 -9.74 7.90 15.41
CA GLU A 120 -10.40 9.04 14.76
C GLU A 120 -10.87 8.75 13.33
N LEU A 121 -10.10 7.95 12.57
CA LEU A 121 -10.45 7.58 11.21
C LEU A 121 -11.66 6.65 11.17
N LYS A 122 -11.79 5.74 12.14
CA LYS A 122 -12.95 4.84 12.27
C LYS A 122 -14.27 5.59 12.39
N GLU A 123 -14.28 6.75 13.04
CA GLU A 123 -15.47 7.59 13.16
C GLU A 123 -15.88 8.23 11.83
N GLN A 124 -14.95 8.36 10.89
CA GLN A 124 -15.18 9.05 9.62
C GLN A 124 -15.67 8.11 8.51
N PHE A 125 -15.47 6.80 8.60
CA PHE A 125 -15.92 5.87 7.56
C PHE A 125 -17.37 5.43 7.81
N PRO A 126 -18.33 5.83 6.94
CA PRO A 126 -19.72 5.45 7.12
C PRO A 126 -19.92 3.93 6.93
N PRO A 127 -21.10 3.41 7.34
CA PRO A 127 -21.50 2.06 7.05
C PRO A 127 -21.40 1.74 5.54
N PRO A 128 -21.09 0.48 5.17
CA PRO A 128 -20.78 0.14 3.78
C PRO A 128 -21.96 0.30 2.79
N ASP A 129 -23.18 0.44 3.31
CA ASP A 129 -24.42 0.73 2.60
C ASP A 129 -24.60 2.22 2.25
N GLU A 130 -23.73 3.10 2.78
CA GLU A 130 -23.73 4.55 2.56
C GLU A 130 -22.42 5.01 1.88
N ALA A 131 -22.04 4.38 0.76
CA ALA A 131 -20.80 4.71 0.06
C ALA A 131 -20.77 6.19 -0.40
N PRO A 132 -19.80 7.01 0.05
CA PRO A 132 -19.72 8.42 -0.30
C PRO A 132 -19.34 8.63 -1.78
N SER A 133 -19.81 9.73 -2.37
CA SER A 133 -19.41 10.17 -3.72
C SER A 133 -17.90 10.36 -3.84
N HIS A 134 -17.37 10.37 -5.08
CA HIS A 134 -15.93 10.61 -5.32
C HIS A 134 -15.42 11.90 -4.65
N GLU A 135 -16.16 13.01 -4.78
CA GLU A 135 -15.80 14.29 -4.15
C GLU A 135 -15.77 14.18 -2.62
N ASN A 136 -16.77 13.51 -2.03
CA ASN A 136 -16.81 13.27 -0.59
C ASN A 136 -15.62 12.39 -0.14
N ARG A 137 -15.28 11.35 -0.90
CA ARG A 137 -14.09 10.51 -0.64
C ARG A 137 -12.81 11.33 -0.67
N MET A 138 -12.64 12.22 -1.66
CA MET A 138 -11.46 13.08 -1.72
C MET A 138 -11.34 13.98 -0.49
N VAL A 139 -12.43 14.62 -0.07
CA VAL A 139 -12.44 15.47 1.14
C VAL A 139 -12.10 14.67 2.40
N MET A 140 -12.71 13.48 2.55
CA MET A 140 -12.44 12.60 3.69
C MET A 140 -10.99 12.10 3.71
N ILE A 141 -10.46 11.63 2.58
CA ILE A 141 -9.07 11.17 2.44
C ILE A 141 -8.10 12.32 2.69
N SER A 142 -8.36 13.51 2.14
CA SER A 142 -7.50 14.67 2.33
C SER A 142 -7.46 15.08 3.81
N THR A 143 -8.62 15.13 4.48
CA THR A 143 -8.75 15.42 5.92
C THR A 143 -8.02 14.37 6.76
N ALA A 144 -8.16 13.09 6.42
CA ALA A 144 -7.44 11.99 7.06
C ALA A 144 -5.92 12.17 6.95
N LEU A 145 -5.44 12.46 5.73
CA LEU A 145 -4.02 12.66 5.47
C LEU A 145 -3.48 13.93 6.14
N ASP A 146 -4.26 15.02 6.23
CA ASP A 146 -3.91 16.23 6.98
C ASP A 146 -3.66 15.94 8.46
N ARG A 147 -4.50 15.11 9.07
CA ARG A 147 -4.31 14.71 10.47
C ARG A 147 -3.07 13.85 10.63
N ILE A 148 -2.88 12.88 9.74
CA ILE A 148 -1.70 12.00 9.73
C ILE A 148 -0.41 12.82 9.61
N GLU A 149 -0.38 13.74 8.64
CA GLU A 149 0.71 14.69 8.45
C GLU A 149 0.96 15.52 9.71
N GLY A 150 -0.09 16.11 10.29
CA GLY A 150 0.03 16.93 11.49
C GLY A 150 0.63 16.18 12.68
N GLY A 151 0.18 14.95 12.95
CA GLY A 151 0.75 14.15 14.04
C GLY A 151 2.18 13.67 13.77
N PHE A 152 2.50 13.34 12.52
CA PHE A 152 3.88 13.02 12.13
C PHE A 152 4.82 14.22 12.26
N LEU A 153 4.40 15.41 11.82
CA LEU A 153 5.18 16.64 11.96
C LEU A 153 5.44 16.97 13.44
N GLN A 154 4.40 16.90 14.28
CA GLN A 154 4.53 17.15 15.71
C GLN A 154 5.49 16.15 16.36
N PHE A 155 5.38 14.87 16.00
CA PHE A 155 6.30 13.83 16.45
C PHE A 155 7.75 14.15 16.09
N ALA A 156 8.03 14.41 14.81
CA ALA A 156 9.39 14.64 14.34
C ALA A 156 10.00 15.91 14.97
N ILE A 157 9.22 16.98 15.12
CA ILE A 157 9.65 18.22 15.79
C ILE A 157 9.99 17.96 17.27
N ASN A 158 9.17 17.17 17.97
CA ASN A 158 9.43 16.82 19.38
C ASN A 158 10.73 16.01 19.55
N HIS A 159 11.16 15.31 18.49
CA HIS A 159 12.41 14.56 18.42
C HIS A 159 13.57 15.35 17.81
N GLY A 160 13.45 16.69 17.73
CA GLY A 160 14.56 17.57 17.36
C GLY A 160 14.78 17.74 15.86
N VAL A 161 13.86 17.26 15.01
CA VAL A 161 13.93 17.50 13.57
C VAL A 161 13.45 18.93 13.25
N SER A 162 14.16 19.60 12.34
CA SER A 162 13.76 20.94 11.86
C SER A 162 12.43 20.91 11.10
N GLU A 163 11.55 21.86 11.40
CA GLU A 163 10.20 21.96 10.85
C GLU A 163 10.18 22.25 9.33
N GLU A 164 11.14 23.02 8.83
CA GLU A 164 11.17 23.45 7.42
C GLU A 164 11.35 22.29 6.41
N PRO A 165 12.37 21.43 6.52
CA PRO A 165 12.51 20.27 5.63
C PRO A 165 11.35 19.27 5.82
N LEU A 166 10.87 19.11 7.05
CA LEU A 166 9.74 18.23 7.35
C LEU A 166 8.47 18.62 6.59
N LYS A 167 8.08 19.90 6.64
CA LYS A 167 6.87 20.39 5.96
C LYS A 167 6.92 20.20 4.44
N SER A 168 8.09 20.42 3.85
CA SER A 168 8.28 20.22 2.41
C SER A 168 8.09 18.75 2.02
N HIS A 169 8.73 17.84 2.75
CA HIS A 169 8.65 16.41 2.48
C HIS A 169 7.27 15.83 2.83
N SER A 170 6.67 16.24 3.95
CA SER A 170 5.36 15.75 4.37
C SER A 170 4.26 16.18 3.40
N GLY A 171 4.31 17.42 2.89
CA GLY A 171 3.34 17.91 1.90
C GLY A 171 3.42 17.14 0.60
N SER A 172 4.63 16.84 0.12
CA SER A 172 4.85 15.98 -1.05
C SER A 172 4.30 14.57 -0.83
N LEU A 173 4.60 13.97 0.33
CA LEU A 173 4.11 12.63 0.70
C LEU A 173 2.58 12.57 0.70
N LYS A 174 1.92 13.58 1.30
CA LYS A 174 0.46 13.70 1.35
C LYS A 174 -0.13 13.73 -0.06
N LEU A 175 0.40 14.58 -0.95
CA LEU A 175 -0.13 14.72 -2.32
C LEU A 175 -0.06 13.40 -3.09
N HIS A 176 1.07 12.70 -3.01
CA HIS A 176 1.23 11.43 -3.71
C HIS A 176 0.42 10.29 -3.07
N ALA A 177 0.32 10.24 -1.74
CA ALA A 177 -0.54 9.28 -1.05
C ALA A 177 -2.02 9.49 -1.42
N GLN A 178 -2.49 10.73 -1.47
CA GLN A 178 -3.84 11.07 -1.90
C GLN A 178 -4.08 10.60 -3.34
N SER A 179 -3.15 10.88 -4.26
CA SER A 179 -3.22 10.43 -5.66
C SER A 179 -3.37 8.90 -5.77
N ILE A 180 -2.57 8.14 -5.03
CA ILE A 180 -2.62 6.68 -4.99
C ILE A 180 -4.00 6.19 -4.53
N VAL A 181 -4.47 6.67 -3.37
CA VAL A 181 -5.73 6.20 -2.77
C VAL A 181 -6.94 6.54 -3.65
N VAL A 182 -6.99 7.76 -4.18
CA VAL A 182 -8.08 8.20 -5.07
C VAL A 182 -8.08 7.39 -6.37
N THR A 183 -6.91 7.20 -6.98
CA THR A 183 -6.79 6.40 -8.22
C THR A 183 -7.24 4.96 -8.00
N ILE A 184 -6.82 4.33 -6.89
CA ILE A 184 -7.29 2.98 -6.54
C ILE A 184 -8.80 2.95 -6.37
N GLY A 185 -9.38 3.90 -5.61
CA GLY A 185 -10.82 3.97 -5.40
C GLY A 185 -11.60 4.09 -6.70
N ASP A 186 -11.13 4.94 -7.62
CA ASP A 186 -11.74 5.12 -8.95
C ASP A 186 -11.63 3.88 -9.84
N LEU A 187 -10.54 3.13 -9.71
CA LEU A 187 -10.32 1.89 -10.45
C LEU A 187 -11.13 0.74 -9.86
N VAL A 188 -11.33 0.68 -8.54
CA VAL A 188 -12.16 -0.37 -7.92
C VAL A 188 -13.59 -0.34 -8.50
N GLU A 189 -14.14 0.85 -8.75
CA GLU A 189 -15.48 1.00 -9.32
C GLU A 189 -15.58 0.60 -10.80
N ARG A 190 -14.52 0.84 -11.58
CA ARG A 190 -14.55 0.71 -13.06
C ARG A 190 -13.84 -0.53 -13.60
N HIS A 191 -12.76 -0.93 -12.94
CA HIS A 191 -11.80 -1.97 -13.34
C HIS A 191 -11.20 -2.66 -12.10
N PRO A 192 -11.99 -3.45 -11.34
CA PRO A 192 -11.57 -4.01 -10.05
C PRO A 192 -10.28 -4.85 -10.14
N ASP A 193 -10.11 -5.64 -11.20
CA ASP A 193 -8.89 -6.45 -11.40
C ASP A 193 -7.63 -5.60 -11.60
N LEU A 194 -7.76 -4.46 -12.31
CA LEU A 194 -6.68 -3.48 -12.49
C LEU A 194 -6.35 -2.78 -11.18
N ALA A 195 -7.36 -2.40 -10.39
CA ALA A 195 -7.16 -1.78 -9.08
C ALA A 195 -6.37 -2.70 -8.15
N ILE A 196 -6.70 -4.00 -8.15
CA ILE A 196 -6.00 -5.02 -7.37
C ILE A 196 -4.54 -5.15 -7.85
N THR A 197 -4.32 -5.23 -9.16
CA THR A 197 -2.98 -5.35 -9.76
C THR A 197 -2.09 -4.18 -9.34
N LEU A 198 -2.61 -2.95 -9.43
CA LEU A 198 -1.88 -1.74 -9.04
C LEU A 198 -1.67 -1.63 -7.54
N LEU A 199 -2.63 -2.08 -6.72
CA LEU A 199 -2.47 -2.13 -5.27
C LEU A 199 -1.35 -3.10 -4.86
N VAL A 200 -1.31 -4.29 -5.47
CA VAL A 200 -0.23 -5.28 -5.23
C VAL A 200 1.13 -4.71 -5.66
N ALA A 201 1.18 -4.06 -6.83
CA ALA A 201 2.40 -3.40 -7.29
C ALA A 201 2.85 -2.29 -6.32
N ALA A 202 1.93 -1.44 -5.88
CA ALA A 202 2.22 -0.36 -4.93
C ALA A 202 2.75 -0.88 -3.59
N ILE A 203 2.08 -1.90 -3.01
CA ILE A 203 2.53 -2.53 -1.77
C ILE A 203 3.93 -3.10 -1.96
N THR A 204 4.19 -3.80 -3.07
CA THR A 204 5.50 -4.40 -3.36
C THR A 204 6.62 -3.35 -3.46
N MET A 205 6.34 -2.19 -4.05
CA MET A 205 7.30 -1.06 -4.10
C MET A 205 7.52 -0.38 -2.76
N LEU A 206 6.56 -0.46 -1.85
CA LEU A 206 6.66 0.08 -0.48
C LEU A 206 7.33 -0.91 0.48
N LEU A 207 7.59 -2.15 0.07
CA LEU A 207 8.22 -3.16 0.93
C LEU A 207 9.61 -2.76 1.43
N PRO A 208 10.51 -2.14 0.66
CA PRO A 208 11.80 -1.67 1.21
C PRO A 208 11.62 -0.72 2.41
N GLU A 209 10.50 0.00 2.46
CA GLU A 209 10.11 0.88 3.56
C GLU A 209 9.23 0.15 4.59
N LEU A 210 9.65 -1.06 5.02
CA LEU A 210 8.90 -1.91 5.97
C LEU A 210 8.52 -1.16 7.25
N TRP A 211 9.37 -0.23 7.70
CA TRP A 211 9.09 0.56 8.90
C TRP A 211 7.81 1.39 8.71
N LEU A 212 7.66 2.09 7.58
CA LEU A 212 6.47 2.86 7.23
C LEU A 212 5.29 1.93 6.98
N LEU A 213 5.50 0.90 6.15
CA LEU A 213 4.44 -0.04 5.80
C LEU A 213 3.84 -0.69 7.04
N ARG A 214 4.66 -1.05 8.03
CA ARG A 214 4.19 -1.58 9.32
C ARG A 214 3.31 -0.60 10.06
N GLN A 215 3.69 0.68 10.15
CA GLN A 215 2.87 1.69 10.83
C GLN A 215 1.56 1.93 10.08
N VAL A 216 1.62 2.03 8.75
CA VAL A 216 0.45 2.18 7.88
C VAL A 216 -0.48 0.98 8.06
N LEU A 217 0.03 -0.25 7.99
CA LEU A 217 -0.79 -1.45 8.18
C LEU A 217 -1.45 -1.50 9.57
N ARG A 218 -0.71 -1.16 10.63
CA ARG A 218 -1.29 -1.04 11.99
C ARG A 218 -2.36 0.03 12.07
N MET A 219 -2.11 1.20 11.47
CA MET A 219 -3.08 2.30 11.36
C MET A 219 -4.32 1.89 10.56
N PHE A 220 -4.21 1.00 9.56
CA PHE A 220 -5.37 0.43 8.88
C PHE A 220 -6.02 -0.70 9.68
N GLY A 221 -5.52 -1.04 10.86
CA GLY A 221 -6.05 -2.07 11.73
C GLY A 221 -5.64 -3.49 11.34
N PHE A 222 -4.47 -3.69 10.73
CA PHE A 222 -3.88 -5.02 10.58
C PHE A 222 -3.02 -5.36 11.80
N GLY A 223 -3.32 -6.50 12.42
CA GLY A 223 -2.53 -7.09 13.50
C GLY A 223 -1.84 -8.39 13.09
N PRO A 224 -1.05 -9.00 13.99
CA PRO A 224 -0.34 -10.27 13.74
C PRO A 224 -1.25 -11.45 13.38
N ARG A 225 -2.55 -11.36 13.70
CA ARG A 225 -3.58 -12.38 13.44
C ARG A 225 -4.58 -11.98 12.35
N GLY A 226 -4.34 -10.87 11.66
CA GLY A 226 -5.21 -10.33 10.61
C GLY A 226 -5.87 -9.03 11.04
N PRO A 227 -6.96 -8.63 10.36
CA PRO A 227 -7.68 -7.40 10.68
C PRO A 227 -8.18 -7.40 12.12
N ILE A 228 -7.86 -6.33 12.83
CA ILE A 228 -8.31 -6.04 14.18
C ILE A 228 -9.79 -5.68 14.10
N LYS A 229 -10.60 -6.33 14.95
CA LYS A 229 -12.06 -6.12 14.98
C LYS A 229 -12.37 -4.63 15.16
N GLY A 230 -13.23 -4.11 14.28
CA GLY A 230 -13.63 -2.70 14.29
C GLY A 230 -12.66 -1.77 13.56
N GLY A 231 -11.52 -2.26 13.04
CA GLY A 231 -10.60 -1.45 12.25
C GLY A 231 -10.98 -1.27 10.78
N VAL A 232 -10.30 -0.35 10.10
CA VAL A 232 -10.51 -0.05 8.67
C VAL A 232 -10.35 -1.30 7.81
N ALA A 233 -9.35 -2.14 8.07
CA ALA A 233 -9.15 -3.40 7.38
C ALA A 233 -10.32 -4.38 7.59
N ALA A 234 -10.87 -4.45 8.81
CA ALA A 234 -12.01 -5.31 9.11
C ALA A 234 -13.32 -4.75 8.50
N TRP A 235 -13.45 -3.42 8.47
CA TRP A 235 -14.53 -2.73 7.77
C TRP A 235 -14.46 -3.00 6.26
N LEU A 236 -13.28 -2.83 5.65
CA LEU A 236 -13.03 -3.05 4.23
C LEU A 236 -13.26 -4.52 3.85
N GLN A 237 -12.79 -5.44 4.69
CA GLN A 237 -13.05 -6.86 4.52
C GLN A 237 -14.55 -7.16 4.52
N ARG A 238 -15.29 -6.61 5.50
CA ARG A 238 -16.74 -6.80 5.61
C ARG A 238 -17.48 -6.22 4.41
N TRP A 239 -17.02 -5.08 3.88
CA TRP A 239 -17.63 -4.46 2.71
C TRP A 239 -17.39 -5.27 1.43
N LEU A 240 -16.13 -5.65 1.17
CA LEU A 240 -15.77 -6.34 -0.07
C LEU A 240 -16.21 -7.81 -0.11
N PHE A 241 -16.15 -8.50 1.04
CA PHE A 241 -16.29 -9.97 1.09
C PHE A 241 -17.37 -10.44 2.09
N GLY A 242 -18.00 -9.53 2.84
CA GLY A 242 -18.95 -9.91 3.88
C GLY A 242 -18.27 -10.63 5.06
N PRO A 243 -18.88 -11.66 5.66
CA PRO A 243 -18.35 -12.31 6.86
C PRO A 243 -17.13 -13.21 6.61
N ALA A 244 -16.83 -13.56 5.36
CA ALA A 244 -15.77 -14.51 5.04
C ALA A 244 -14.98 -14.10 3.78
N VAL A 245 -13.65 -14.07 3.90
CA VAL A 245 -12.74 -13.84 2.77
C VAL A 245 -12.53 -15.14 2.01
N PRO A 246 -12.66 -15.15 0.67
CA PRO A 246 -12.34 -16.33 -0.14
C PRO A 246 -10.90 -16.79 0.07
N LYS A 247 -10.71 -18.07 0.40
CA LYS A 247 -9.37 -18.65 0.56
C LYS A 247 -8.62 -18.60 -0.78
N GLY A 248 -7.37 -18.15 -0.75
CA GLY A 248 -6.52 -18.02 -1.94
C GLY A 248 -6.83 -16.80 -2.82
N GLY A 249 -7.81 -15.97 -2.43
CA GLY A 249 -8.05 -14.68 -3.10
C GLY A 249 -6.99 -13.64 -2.74
N TRP A 250 -6.86 -12.60 -3.57
CA TRP A 250 -5.89 -11.52 -3.39
C TRP A 250 -5.94 -10.86 -2.00
N PHE A 251 -7.14 -10.65 -1.45
CA PHE A 251 -7.29 -10.03 -0.12
C PHE A 251 -6.80 -10.97 0.98
N ALA A 252 -7.02 -12.29 0.85
CA ALA A 252 -6.44 -13.26 1.77
C ALA A 252 -4.90 -13.24 1.71
N THR A 253 -4.33 -13.04 0.53
CA THR A 253 -2.89 -12.88 0.34
C THR A 253 -2.37 -11.57 0.93
N LEU A 254 -3.01 -10.43 0.66
CA LEU A 254 -2.64 -9.15 1.28
C LEU A 254 -2.76 -9.19 2.80
N GLN A 255 -3.81 -9.82 3.32
CA GLN A 255 -3.99 -10.03 4.75
C GLN A 255 -2.87 -10.89 5.33
N TYR A 256 -2.48 -11.97 4.64
CA TYR A 256 -1.34 -12.79 5.03
C TYR A 256 -0.03 -11.99 5.03
N LEU A 257 0.26 -11.24 3.97
CA LEU A 257 1.44 -10.39 3.87
C LEU A 257 1.47 -9.34 4.97
N ALA A 258 0.35 -8.67 5.23
CA ALA A 258 0.22 -7.70 6.31
C ALA A 258 0.47 -8.33 7.69
N MET A 259 -0.04 -9.54 7.93
CA MET A 259 0.23 -10.28 9.17
C MET A 259 1.71 -10.60 9.36
N GLN A 260 2.44 -10.93 8.28
CA GLN A 260 3.88 -11.18 8.37
C GLN A 260 4.67 -9.89 8.59
N ALA A 261 4.32 -8.81 7.86
CA ALA A 261 4.96 -7.50 8.00
C ALA A 261 4.80 -6.92 9.42
N VAL A 262 3.65 -7.14 10.08
CA VAL A 262 3.40 -6.64 11.44
C VAL A 262 4.12 -7.45 12.53
N LYS A 263 4.55 -8.69 12.23
CA LYS A 263 5.26 -9.59 13.17
C LYS A 263 6.75 -9.34 13.24
N LEU A 264 7.37 -8.92 12.14
CA LEU A 264 8.69 -8.25 12.19
C LEU A 264 8.59 -6.99 13.06
#